data_AF-A0A3M5D3M2-F1
#
_entry.id   AF-A0A3M5D3M2-F1
#
_cell.length_a   1.000
_cell.length_b   1.000
_cell.length_c   1.000
_cell.angle_alpha   90.00
_cell.angle_beta   90.00
_cell.angle_gamma   90.00
#
_symmetry.space_group_name_H-M   'P 1'
#
loop_
_entity.id
_entity.type
_entity.pdbx_description
1 polymer ?
#
loop_
_entity_poly.entity_id
_entity_poly.type
_entity_poly.pdbx_seq_one_letter_code
_entity_poly.pdbx_strand_id
1 'polypeptide(L)'
;AAALASDNKALAHPASVDSLPTSANQEDHVSMAPNAGKRLWAMAENVRGILAVEWLGACQGLDFREGLKSSPKLEQARRLLRDKVPYYQEDRFFAPDIEAASQLLASGCLNALLPARLLPSL
;
A
#
# COMPACT_ATOMS: atom_id res chain seq x y z
N ALA A 1 -2.84 -6.26 -8.65
CA ALA A 1 -2.38 -6.79 -7.35
C ALA A 1 -1.24 -7.81 -7.49
N ALA A 2 -1.44 -8.95 -8.17
CA ALA A 2 -0.41 -10.00 -8.25
C ALA A 2 0.93 -9.54 -8.87
N ALA A 3 0.90 -8.74 -9.94
CA ALA A 3 2.11 -8.19 -10.56
C ALA A 3 2.93 -7.34 -9.56
N LEU A 4 2.29 -6.36 -8.91
CA LEU A 4 2.92 -5.51 -7.89
C LEU A 4 3.53 -6.34 -6.73
N ALA A 5 2.85 -7.41 -6.32
CA ALA A 5 3.35 -8.31 -5.28
C ALA A 5 4.58 -9.10 -5.76
N SER A 6 4.61 -9.50 -7.03
CA SER A 6 5.74 -10.20 -7.63
C SER A 6 6.96 -9.29 -7.77
N ASP A 7 6.77 -8.04 -8.22
CA ASP A 7 7.86 -7.07 -8.37
C ASP A 7 8.57 -6.80 -7.05
N ASN A 8 7.80 -6.75 -5.95
CA ASN A 8 8.35 -6.61 -4.61
C ASN A 8 9.29 -7.74 -4.19
N LYS A 9 9.17 -8.94 -4.77
CA LYS A 9 10.11 -10.04 -4.49
C LYS A 9 11.50 -9.73 -5.01
N ALA A 10 11.60 -9.18 -6.22
CA ALA A 10 12.88 -8.77 -6.80
C ALA A 10 13.46 -7.57 -6.03
N LEU A 11 12.63 -6.57 -5.71
CA LEU A 11 13.04 -5.39 -4.93
C LEU A 11 13.43 -5.71 -3.48
N ALA A 12 13.07 -6.88 -2.96
CA ALA A 12 13.43 -7.29 -1.61
C ALA A 12 14.90 -7.72 -1.47
N HIS A 13 15.66 -7.84 -2.57
CA HIS A 13 17.08 -8.17 -2.49
C HIS A 13 17.85 -7.16 -1.61
N PRO A 14 18.64 -7.60 -0.63
CA PRO A 14 19.29 -6.70 0.30
C PRO A 14 20.43 -5.94 -0.39
N ALA A 15 20.35 -4.61 -0.45
CA ALA A 15 21.47 -3.81 -0.96
C ALA A 15 22.68 -3.81 0.01
N SER A 16 22.45 -4.10 1.29
CA SER A 16 23.46 -4.04 2.35
C SER A 16 24.48 -5.17 2.33
N VAL A 17 24.30 -6.20 1.49
CA VAL A 17 25.27 -7.31 1.34
C VAL A 17 26.28 -7.02 0.23
N ASP A 18 26.15 -5.88 -0.46
CA ASP A 18 27.07 -5.43 -1.50
C ASP A 18 28.02 -4.36 -0.96
N SER A 19 29.25 -4.37 -1.47
CA SER A 19 30.29 -3.41 -1.15
C SER A 19 31.31 -3.35 -2.29
N LEU A 20 31.67 -2.13 -2.71
CA LEU A 20 32.72 -1.90 -3.70
C LEU A 20 33.75 -0.93 -3.11
N PRO A 21 35.03 -1.35 -3.00
CA PRO A 21 36.08 -0.49 -2.48
C PRO A 21 36.24 0.79 -3.31
N THR A 22 36.43 1.92 -2.64
CA THR A 22 36.69 3.20 -3.30
C THR A 22 37.97 3.84 -2.75
N SER A 23 38.41 4.94 -3.39
CA SER A 23 39.54 5.75 -2.92
C SER A 23 40.83 4.94 -2.68
N ALA A 24 41.25 4.18 -3.68
CA ALA A 24 42.45 3.31 -3.61
C ALA A 24 42.47 2.36 -2.40
N ASN A 25 41.31 1.74 -2.09
CA ASN A 25 41.06 0.86 -0.95
C ASN A 25 41.11 1.53 0.43
N GLN A 26 41.02 2.86 0.51
CA GLN A 26 40.85 3.54 1.79
C GLN A 26 39.44 3.33 2.36
N GLU A 27 38.44 3.30 1.47
CA GLU A 27 37.06 2.90 1.80
C GLU A 27 36.84 1.49 1.26
N ASP A 28 37.36 0.49 1.96
CA ASP A 28 37.34 -0.92 1.54
C ASP A 28 36.02 -1.65 1.88
N HIS A 29 35.17 -1.03 2.71
CA HIS A 29 33.82 -1.51 3.03
C HIS A 29 32.81 -0.37 3.12
N VAL A 30 31.69 -0.48 2.40
CA VAL A 30 30.60 0.53 2.38
C VAL A 30 29.23 -0.11 2.60
N SER A 31 28.21 0.71 2.91
CA SER A 31 26.90 0.21 3.40
C SER A 31 25.81 0.06 2.33
N MET A 32 25.96 0.74 1.20
CA MET A 32 24.91 0.89 0.16
C MET A 32 23.56 1.40 0.69
N ALA A 33 23.56 2.10 1.84
CA ALA A 33 22.35 2.56 2.53
C ALA A 33 21.37 3.40 1.67
N PRO A 34 21.82 4.31 0.78
CA PRO A 34 20.91 5.08 -0.07
C PRO A 34 20.03 4.18 -0.95
N ASN A 35 20.61 3.12 -1.54
CA ASN A 35 19.86 2.17 -2.36
C ASN A 35 18.94 1.29 -1.50
N ALA A 36 19.40 0.89 -0.32
CA ALA A 36 18.61 0.11 0.63
C ALA A 36 17.35 0.87 1.09
N GLY A 37 17.44 2.18 1.31
CA GLY A 37 16.30 3.04 1.68
C GLY A 37 15.41 3.41 0.50
N LYS A 38 16.00 3.87 -0.61
CA LYS A 38 15.26 4.35 -1.80
C LYS A 38 14.28 3.31 -2.35
N ARG A 39 14.68 2.03 -2.40
CA ARG A 39 13.81 0.95 -2.91
C ARG A 39 12.50 0.80 -2.12
N LEU A 40 12.47 1.20 -0.85
CA LEU A 40 11.30 1.06 0.00
C LEU A 40 10.13 1.95 -0.45
N TRP A 41 10.40 3.07 -1.11
CA TRP A 41 9.34 3.94 -1.66
C TRP A 41 8.55 3.22 -2.74
N ALA A 42 9.22 2.64 -3.73
CA ALA A 42 8.59 1.84 -4.78
C ALA A 42 7.88 0.60 -4.20
N MET A 43 8.49 -0.08 -3.23
CA MET A 43 7.84 -1.22 -2.57
C MET A 43 6.56 -0.82 -1.83
N ALA A 44 6.56 0.32 -1.15
CA ALA A 44 5.40 0.85 -0.44
C ALA A 44 4.30 1.29 -1.42
N GLU A 45 4.65 1.86 -2.57
CA GLU A 45 3.69 2.17 -3.64
C GLU A 45 3.02 0.91 -4.19
N ASN A 46 3.80 -0.14 -4.44
CA ASN A 46 3.28 -1.45 -4.85
C ASN A 46 2.32 -2.03 -3.81
N VAL A 47 2.70 -2.01 -2.53
CA VAL A 47 1.84 -2.49 -1.43
C VAL A 47 0.56 -1.66 -1.32
N ARG A 48 0.66 -0.33 -1.45
CA ARG A 48 -0.52 0.55 -1.43
C ARG A 48 -1.48 0.22 -2.56
N GLY A 49 -0.97 -0.04 -3.78
CA GLY A 49 -1.80 -0.47 -4.91
C GLY A 49 -2.48 -1.81 -4.67
N ILE A 50 -1.80 -2.77 -4.01
CA ILE A 50 -2.40 -4.05 -3.62
C ILE A 50 -3.53 -3.83 -2.62
N LEU A 51 -3.30 -3.05 -1.56
CA LEU A 51 -4.28 -2.75 -0.52
C LEU A 51 -5.47 -1.94 -1.06
N ALA A 52 -5.25 -1.07 -2.05
CA ALA A 52 -6.33 -0.35 -2.72
C ALA A 52 -7.30 -1.31 -3.42
N VAL A 53 -6.76 -2.30 -4.16
CA VAL A 53 -7.57 -3.34 -4.82
C VAL A 53 -8.30 -4.21 -3.80
N GLU A 54 -7.63 -4.58 -2.70
CA GLU A 54 -8.27 -5.32 -1.61
C GLU A 54 -9.44 -4.52 -0.99
N TRP A 55 -9.24 -3.24 -0.71
CA TRP A 55 -10.27 -2.39 -0.11
C TRP A 55 -11.48 -2.20 -1.03
N LEU A 56 -11.25 -2.03 -2.34
CA LEU A 56 -12.30 -2.01 -3.36
C LEU A 56 -13.10 -3.32 -3.36
N GLY A 57 -12.42 -4.46 -3.43
CA GLY A 57 -13.04 -5.78 -3.44
C GLY A 57 -13.82 -6.09 -2.16
N ALA A 58 -13.26 -5.75 -0.99
CA ALA A 58 -13.90 -5.96 0.29
C ALA A 58 -15.16 -5.12 0.45
N CYS A 59 -15.11 -3.83 0.09
CA CYS A 59 -16.30 -2.97 0.15
C CYS A 59 -17.39 -3.43 -0.81
N GLN A 60 -17.00 -3.83 -2.03
CA GLN A 60 -17.96 -4.39 -2.99
C GLN A 60 -18.60 -5.68 -2.46
N GLY A 61 -17.81 -6.58 -1.86
CA GLY A 61 -18.31 -7.81 -1.24
C GLY A 61 -19.25 -7.58 -0.05
N LEU A 62 -19.04 -6.50 0.71
CA LEU A 62 -19.96 -6.07 1.76
C LEU A 62 -21.25 -5.48 1.16
N ASP A 63 -21.17 -4.73 0.05
CA ASP A 63 -22.34 -4.19 -0.63
C ASP A 63 -23.26 -5.30 -1.16
N PHE A 64 -22.70 -6.41 -1.65
CA PHE A 64 -23.47 -7.60 -2.06
C PHE A 64 -24.25 -8.26 -0.91
N ARG A 65 -23.92 -7.94 0.34
CA ARG A 65 -24.59 -8.46 1.55
C ARG A 65 -25.59 -7.45 2.07
N GLU A 66 -26.51 -7.03 1.21
CA GLU A 66 -27.49 -5.98 1.49
C GLU A 66 -28.24 -6.24 2.81
N GLY A 67 -28.39 -5.20 3.63
CA GLY A 67 -29.02 -5.26 4.95
C GLY A 67 -28.09 -5.67 6.10
N LEU A 68 -26.89 -6.16 5.82
CA LEU A 68 -25.87 -6.46 6.85
C LEU A 68 -24.90 -5.29 7.04
N LYS A 69 -24.42 -5.13 8.27
CA LYS A 69 -23.38 -4.16 8.64
C LYS A 69 -22.20 -4.87 9.28
N SER A 70 -21.02 -4.34 9.02
CA SER A 70 -19.79 -4.69 9.71
C SER A 70 -19.65 -3.90 11.02
N SER A 71 -18.48 -4.00 11.66
CA SER A 71 -18.17 -3.22 12.87
C SER A 71 -18.08 -1.71 12.57
N PRO A 72 -18.28 -0.82 13.58
CA PRO A 72 -18.31 0.63 13.36
C PRO A 72 -17.09 1.20 12.63
N LYS A 73 -15.87 0.73 12.94
CA LYS A 73 -14.64 1.17 12.28
C LYS A 73 -14.58 0.74 10.81
N LEU A 74 -15.07 -0.47 10.50
CA LEU A 74 -15.07 -0.99 9.13
C LEU A 74 -16.16 -0.32 8.27
N GLU A 75 -17.30 0.03 8.85
CA GLU A 75 -18.30 0.85 8.16
C GLU A 75 -17.79 2.27 7.87
N GLN A 76 -17.00 2.85 8.78
CA GLN A 76 -16.31 4.12 8.52
C GLN A 76 -15.33 4.01 7.34
N ALA A 77 -14.52 2.95 7.29
CA ALA A 77 -13.65 2.69 6.14
C ALA A 77 -14.45 2.51 4.84
N ARG A 78 -15.52 1.72 4.85
CA ARG A 78 -16.39 1.53 3.68
C ARG A 78 -16.98 2.85 3.18
N ARG A 79 -17.46 3.70 4.08
CA ARG A 79 -17.99 5.03 3.74
C ARG A 79 -16.93 5.93 3.11
N LEU A 80 -15.73 6.01 3.70
CA LEU A 80 -14.63 6.82 3.15
C LEU A 80 -14.28 6.44 1.70
N LEU A 81 -14.34 5.14 1.37
CA LEU A 81 -14.15 4.69 0.00
C LEU A 81 -15.34 5.09 -0.89
N ARG A 82 -16.57 4.83 -0.44
CA ARG A 82 -17.79 5.08 -1.23
C ARG A 82 -18.05 6.55 -1.51
N ASP A 83 -17.53 7.45 -0.67
CA ASP A 83 -17.55 8.90 -0.91
C ASP A 83 -16.69 9.31 -2.13
N LYS A 84 -15.80 8.43 -2.63
CA LYS A 84 -14.95 8.66 -3.80
C LYS A 84 -15.13 7.66 -4.93
N VAL A 85 -15.41 6.41 -4.61
CA VAL A 85 -15.54 5.31 -5.57
C VAL A 85 -16.92 4.68 -5.43
N PRO A 86 -17.82 4.88 -6.41
CA PRO A 86 -19.17 4.36 -6.35
C PRO A 86 -19.20 2.83 -6.42
N TYR A 87 -20.32 2.24 -6.00
CA TYR A 87 -20.61 0.82 -6.16
C TYR A 87 -20.35 0.36 -7.60
N TYR A 88 -19.75 -0.82 -7.76
CA TYR A 88 -19.46 -1.41 -9.06
C TYR A 88 -20.68 -2.17 -9.56
N GLN A 89 -21.60 -1.49 -10.25
CA GLN A 89 -22.87 -2.06 -10.70
C GLN A 89 -22.72 -2.87 -12.00
N GLU A 90 -21.98 -2.30 -12.94
CA GLU A 90 -21.71 -2.87 -14.26
C GLU A 90 -20.26 -2.59 -14.63
N ASP A 91 -19.78 -3.28 -15.66
CA ASP A 91 -18.40 -3.11 -16.08
C ASP A 91 -18.11 -1.70 -16.56
N ARG A 92 -17.04 -1.12 -16.02
CA ARG A 92 -16.55 0.21 -16.38
C ARG A 92 -15.04 0.22 -16.42
N PHE A 93 -14.47 1.31 -16.94
CA PHE A 93 -13.04 1.51 -16.86
C PHE A 93 -12.58 1.52 -15.40
N PHE A 94 -11.80 0.52 -15.00
CA PHE A 94 -11.53 0.21 -13.60
C PHE A 94 -10.31 0.94 -13.01
N ALA A 95 -9.36 1.34 -13.84
CA ALA A 95 -8.12 1.98 -13.38
C ALA A 95 -8.36 3.25 -12.53
N PRO A 96 -9.31 4.14 -12.85
CA PRO A 96 -9.60 5.32 -12.02
C PRO A 96 -10.06 4.96 -10.60
N ASP A 97 -10.80 3.86 -10.42
CA ASP A 97 -11.24 3.40 -9.11
C ASP A 97 -10.06 2.95 -8.24
N ILE A 98 -9.12 2.20 -8.85
CA ILE A 98 -7.87 1.77 -8.20
C ILE A 98 -7.03 3.00 -7.82
N GLU A 99 -6.91 3.97 -8.73
CA GLU A 99 -6.13 5.18 -8.48
C GLU A 99 -6.73 6.02 -7.35
N ALA A 100 -8.04 6.24 -7.36
CA ALA A 100 -8.75 6.96 -6.30
C ALA A 100 -8.59 6.27 -4.93
N ALA A 101 -8.75 4.95 -4.87
CA ALA A 101 -8.54 4.19 -3.64
C ALA A 101 -7.08 4.26 -3.16
N SER A 102 -6.10 4.18 -4.08
CA SER A 102 -4.68 4.31 -3.76
C SER A 102 -4.34 5.70 -3.22
N GLN A 103 -4.91 6.77 -3.80
CA GLN A 103 -4.73 8.15 -3.33
C GLN A 103 -5.34 8.35 -1.93
N LEU A 104 -6.52 7.77 -1.67
CA LEU A 104 -7.10 7.76 -0.32
C LEU A 104 -6.17 7.08 0.69
N LEU A 105 -5.60 5.93 0.37
CA LEU A 105 -4.63 5.27 1.25
C LEU A 105 -3.35 6.10 1.44
N ALA A 106 -2.87 6.77 0.38
CA ALA A 106 -1.70 7.64 0.45
C ALA A 106 -1.92 8.83 1.41
N SER A 107 -3.16 9.33 1.53
CA SER A 107 -3.50 10.38 2.49
C SER A 107 -3.50 9.93 3.96
N GLY A 108 -3.40 8.62 4.22
CA GLY A 108 -3.46 8.07 5.57
C GLY A 108 -4.85 8.11 6.20
N CYS A 109 -5.92 8.25 5.40
CA CYS A 109 -7.28 8.42 5.91
C CYS A 109 -7.77 7.29 6.85
N LEU A 110 -7.20 6.09 6.74
CA LEU A 110 -7.54 4.94 7.60
C LEU A 110 -6.71 4.87 8.89
N ASN A 111 -5.66 5.68 9.04
CA ASN A 111 -4.76 5.63 10.22
C ASN A 111 -5.53 5.94 11.52
N ALA A 112 -6.53 6.83 11.46
CA ALA A 112 -7.36 7.18 12.60
C ALA A 112 -8.22 6.00 13.13
N LEU A 113 -8.34 4.92 12.37
CA LEU A 113 -9.07 3.72 12.79
C LEU A 113 -8.20 2.79 13.64
N LEU A 114 -6.88 2.96 13.64
CA LEU A 114 -5.96 2.15 14.43
C LEU A 114 -5.96 2.57 15.92
N PRO A 115 -5.65 1.65 16.85
CA PRO A 115 -5.36 2.01 18.22
C PRO A 115 -4.19 2.99 18.31
N ALA A 116 -4.26 3.95 19.24
CA ALA A 116 -3.18 4.90 19.48
C ALA A 116 -1.90 4.18 19.96
N ARG A 117 -0.73 4.68 19.55
CA ARG A 117 0.61 4.18 19.94
C ARG A 117 0.89 2.74 19.51
N LEU A 118 0.16 2.21 18.55
CA LEU A 118 0.44 0.88 17.99
C LEU A 118 1.66 0.91 17.07
N LEU A 119 1.82 1.99 16.30
CA LEU A 119 2.94 2.16 15.38
C LEU A 119 3.98 3.12 15.98
N PRO A 120 5.28 2.96 15.70
CA PRO A 120 6.34 3.73 16.37
C PRO A 120 6.21 5.25 16.29
N SER A 121 5.52 5.77 15.26
CA SER A 121 5.37 7.20 14.99
C SER A 121 3.92 7.68 14.85
N LEU A 122 2.93 6.90 15.33
CA LEU A 122 1.49 7.25 15.27
C LEU A 122 0.77 6.98 16.61
#